data_AF-A0A7C4E6C6-F1
#
_entry.id   AF-A0A7C4E6C6-F1
#
_cell.length_a   1.000
_cell.length_b   1.000
_cell.length_c   1.000
_cell.angle_alpha   90.00
_cell.angle_beta   90.00
_cell.angle_gamma   90.00
#
_symmetry.space_group_name_H-M   'P 1'
#
loop_
_entity.id
_entity.type
_entity.pdbx_description
1 polymer ?
#
loop_
_entity_poly.entity_id
_entity_poly.type
_entity_poly.pdbx_seq_one_letter_code
_entity_poly.pdbx_strand_id
1 'polypeptide(L)' 'IKVLAGRLQTRVLDRAMQVFGAMGLTADTPLAFLWSWGRALRFVDGPDEVHLRVVARAELARAKQNLGATAPYYTPPARL' A
#
# COMPACT_ATOMS: atom_id res chain seq x y z
N ILE A 1 -1.83 3.69 8.00
CA ILE A 1 -2.45 2.39 8.38
C ILE A 1 -3.58 2.00 7.41
N LYS A 2 -4.62 2.82 7.24
CA LYS A 2 -5.81 2.56 6.37
C LYS A 2 -5.50 1.97 4.98
N VAL A 3 -4.66 2.62 4.17
CA VAL A 3 -4.28 2.16 2.80
C VAL A 3 -3.64 0.77 2.81
N LEU A 4 -2.77 0.50 3.79
CA LEU A 4 -2.04 -0.78 3.86
C LEU A 4 -2.98 -1.93 4.23
N ALA A 5 -3.96 -1.70 5.10
CA ALA A 5 -4.87 -2.73 5.57
C ALA A 5 -5.68 -3.37 4.41
N GLY A 6 -6.33 -2.55 3.57
CA GLY A 6 -7.11 -3.08 2.44
C GLY A 6 -6.26 -3.80 1.39
N ARG A 7 -5.05 -3.30 1.12
CA ARG A 7 -4.08 -3.93 0.20
C ARG A 7 -3.55 -5.26 0.74
N LEU A 8 -3.26 -5.33 2.04
CA LEU A 8 -2.81 -6.56 2.69
C LEU A 8 -3.93 -7.60 2.68
N GLN A 9 -5.14 -7.23 3.10
CA GLN A 9 -6.30 -8.12 3.14
C GLN A 9 -6.54 -8.78 1.77
N THR A 10 -6.65 -7.97 0.71
CA THR A 10 -6.89 -8.49 -0.64
C THR A 10 -5.77 -9.42 -1.11
N ARG A 11 -4.51 -9.11 -0.81
CA ARG A 11 -3.36 -9.98 -1.13
C ARG A 11 -3.35 -11.30 -0.36
N VAL A 12 -3.74 -11.30 0.91
CA VAL A 12 -3.82 -12.52 1.72
C VAL A 12 -4.95 -13.41 1.21
N LEU A 13 -6.11 -12.83 0.92
CA LEU A 13 -7.26 -13.59 0.42
C LEU A 13 -7.03 -14.13 -0.98
N ASP A 14 -6.38 -13.39 -1.86
CA ASP A 14 -6.00 -13.87 -3.19
C ASP A 14 -5.17 -15.17 -3.11
N ARG A 15 -4.19 -15.21 -2.20
CA ARG A 15 -3.39 -16.41 -1.94
C ARG A 15 -4.20 -17.54 -1.33
N ALA A 16 -5.12 -17.24 -0.41
CA ALA A 16 -6.00 -18.25 0.16
C ALA A 16 -6.94 -18.85 -0.91
N MET A 17 -7.54 -18.02 -1.76
CA MET A 17 -8.37 -18.46 -2.87
C MET A 17 -7.60 -19.38 -3.82
N GLN A 18 -6.34 -19.03 -4.11
CA GLN A 18 -5.46 -19.86 -4.95
C GLN A 18 -5.21 -21.26 -4.34
N VAL A 19 -5.06 -21.37 -3.02
CA VAL A 19 -4.89 -22.67 -2.31
C VAL A 19 -6.17 -23.51 -2.36
N PHE A 20 -7.34 -22.87 -2.26
CA PHE A 20 -8.65 -23.55 -2.29
C PHE A 20 -9.14 -23.87 -3.72
N GLY A 21 -8.45 -23.38 -4.76
CA GLY A 21 -8.83 -23.61 -6.15
C GLY A 21 -10.23 -23.09 -6.48
N ALA A 22 -10.99 -23.84 -7.28
CA ALA A 22 -12.34 -23.43 -7.70
C ALA A 22 -13.28 -23.15 -6.52
N MET A 23 -13.15 -23.88 -5.40
CA MET A 23 -13.94 -23.67 -4.19
C MET A 23 -13.74 -22.25 -3.62
N GLY A 24 -12.53 -21.68 -3.75
CA GLY A 24 -12.21 -20.33 -3.30
C GLY A 24 -12.97 -19.22 -4.05
N LEU A 25 -13.59 -19.55 -5.19
CA LEU A 25 -14.40 -18.63 -6.00
C LEU A 25 -15.91 -18.74 -5.72
N THR A 26 -16.32 -19.72 -4.92
CA THR A 26 -17.73 -20.02 -4.63
C THR A 26 -18.15 -19.48 -3.26
N ALA A 27 -19.43 -19.63 -2.93
CA ALA A 27 -19.95 -19.35 -1.60
C ALA A 27 -19.63 -20.45 -0.56
N ASP A 28 -18.96 -21.54 -0.95
CA ASP A 28 -18.57 -22.62 -0.04
C ASP A 28 -17.54 -22.17 1.01
N THR A 29 -16.83 -21.08 0.72
CA THR A 29 -15.94 -20.40 1.66
C THR A 29 -16.26 -18.91 1.69
N PRO A 30 -15.95 -18.18 2.78
CA PRO A 30 -16.15 -16.73 2.81
C PRO A 30 -15.14 -15.95 1.94
N LEU A 31 -14.20 -16.62 1.28
CA LEU A 31 -13.03 -16.00 0.65
C LEU A 31 -13.41 -15.00 -0.46
N ALA A 32 -14.30 -15.40 -1.38
CA ALA A 32 -14.72 -14.55 -2.50
C ALA A 32 -15.44 -13.27 -2.01
N PHE A 33 -16.30 -13.40 -1.00
CA PHE A 33 -16.99 -12.27 -0.37
C PHE A 33 -15.99 -11.31 0.30
N LEU A 34 -15.11 -11.85 1.14
CA LEU A 34 -14.13 -11.04 1.87
C LEU A 34 -13.11 -10.37 0.93
N TRP A 35 -12.76 -11.01 -0.19
CA TRP A 35 -11.88 -10.42 -1.20
C TRP A 35 -12.56 -9.23 -1.89
N SER A 36 -13.82 -9.40 -2.28
CA SER A 36 -14.63 -8.35 -2.91
C SER A 36 -14.85 -7.17 -1.96
N TRP A 37 -15.11 -7.43 -0.67
CA TRP A 37 -15.23 -6.37 0.32
C TRP A 37 -13.89 -5.68 0.60
N GLY A 38 -12.79 -6.45 0.61
CA GLY A 38 -11.44 -5.89 0.71
C GLY A 38 -11.12 -4.91 -0.43
N ARG A 39 -11.65 -5.14 -1.64
CA ARG A 39 -11.58 -4.19 -2.76
C ARG A 39 -12.43 -2.94 -2.48
N ALA A 40 -13.64 -3.10 -1.95
CA ALA A 40 -14.52 -1.98 -1.60
C ALA A 40 -13.86 -1.05 -0.56
N LEU A 41 -13.17 -1.60 0.45
CA LEU A 41 -12.49 -0.83 1.49
C LEU A 41 -11.41 0.15 0.99
N ARG A 42 -10.94 -0.02 -0.25
CA ARG A 42 -9.97 0.87 -0.90
C ARG A 42 -10.61 2.15 -1.45
N PHE A 43 -11.94 2.21 -1.47
CA PHE A 43 -12.72 3.38 -1.84
C PHE A 43 -13.35 4.07 -0.62
N VAL A 44 -13.67 3.29 0.42
CA VAL A 44 -14.33 3.77 1.65
C VAL A 44 -13.42 4.73 2.43
N ASP A 45 -14.01 5.85 2.87
CA ASP A 45 -13.34 6.98 3.54
C ASP A 45 -12.35 7.76 2.67
N GLY A 46 -12.44 7.57 1.36
CA GLY A 46 -11.57 8.18 0.36
C GLY A 46 -10.74 7.11 -0.37
N PRO A 47 -10.56 7.24 -1.69
CA PRO A 47 -9.65 6.37 -2.43
C PRO A 47 -8.26 6.34 -1.82
N ASP A 48 -7.57 5.20 -1.95
CA ASP A 48 -6.18 5.01 -1.51
C ASP A 48 -5.27 6.22 -1.86
N GLU A 49 -5.48 6.81 -3.05
CA GLU A 49 -4.71 7.93 -3.59
C GLU A 49 -4.87 9.20 -2.75
N VAL A 50 -6.06 9.45 -2.20
CA VAL A 50 -6.33 10.60 -1.34
C VAL A 50 -5.52 10.47 -0.05
N HIS A 51 -5.53 9.28 0.55
CA HIS A 51 -4.74 9.00 1.76
C HIS A 51 -3.24 9.03 1.48
N LEU A 52 -2.78 8.47 0.36
CA LEU A 52 -1.36 8.52 -0.03
C LEU A 52 -0.89 9.95 -0.29
N ARG A 53 -1.73 10.81 -0.85
CA ARG A 53 -1.40 12.23 -1.05
C ARG A 53 -1.16 12.95 0.27
N VAL A 54 -1.95 12.66 1.30
CA VAL A 54 -1.76 13.24 2.64
C VAL A 54 -0.44 12.78 3.24
N VAL A 55 -0.13 11.48 3.16
CA VAL A 55 1.16 10.92 3.61
C VAL A 55 2.31 11.57 2.85
N ALA A 56 2.23 11.63 1.51
CA ALA A 56 3.27 12.22 0.68
C ALA A 56 3.55 13.69 1.04
N ARG A 57 2.51 14.49 1.31
CA ARG A 57 2.70 15.89 1.78
C ARG A 57 3.45 15.95 3.10
N ALA A 58 3.12 15.07 4.06
CA ALA A 58 3.80 15.02 5.35
C ALA A 58 5.27 14.60 5.20
N GLU A 59 5.54 13.58 4.39
CA GLU A 59 6.91 13.10 4.12
C GLU A 59 7.75 14.17 3.40
N LEU A 60 7.18 14.87 2.41
CA LEU A 60 7.87 15.97 1.72
C LEU A 60 8.18 17.14 2.66
N ALA A 61 7.29 17.47 3.58
CA ALA A 61 7.54 18.51 4.58
C ALA A 61 8.71 18.13 5.53
N ARG A 62 8.77 16.86 5.97
CA ARG A 62 9.88 16.32 6.76
C ARG A 62 11.19 16.30 5.98
N ALA A 63 11.15 15.87 4.72
CA ALA A 63 12.33 15.86 3.85
C ALA A 63 12.90 17.28 3.65
N LYS A 64 12.04 18.30 3.53
CA LYS A 64 12.47 19.70 3.46
C LYS A 64 13.19 20.19 4.71
N GLN A 65 12.83 19.69 5.90
CA GLN A 65 13.51 20.04 7.15
C GLN A 65 14.92 19.42 7.22
N ASN A 66 15.13 18.27 6.57
CA ASN A 66 16.40 17.54 6.58
C ASN A 66 17.22 17.73 5.29
N LEU A 67 16.90 18.75 4.49
CA LEU A 67 17.59 19.02 3.23
C LEU A 67 19.06 19.34 3.50
N GLY A 68 19.98 18.62 2.83
CA GLY A 68 21.42 18.80 3.01
C GLY A 68 22.02 18.03 4.20
N ALA A 69 21.24 17.27 4.97
CA ALA A 69 21.77 16.45 6.07
C ALA A 69 22.80 15.40 5.60
N THR A 70 22.69 14.95 4.34
CA THR A 70 23.63 14.00 3.73
C THR A 70 24.77 14.67 2.95
N ALA A 71 24.76 16.01 2.82
CA ALA A 71 25.78 16.75 2.09
C ALA A 71 27.22 16.52 2.62
N PRO A 72 27.47 16.35 3.93
CA PRO A 72 28.81 16.03 4.44
C PRO A 72 29.37 14.69 3.96
N TYR A 73 28.53 13.75 3.52
CA TYR A 73 28.92 12.43 3.04
C TYR A 73 28.94 12.33 1.51
N TYR A 74 28.59 13.42 0.82
CA TYR A 74 28.59 13.45 -0.64
C TYR A 74 30.04 13.66 -1.14
N THR A 75 30.64 12.59 -1.69
CA THR A 75 31.93 12.68 -2.38
C THR A 75 31.67 12.92 -3.87
N PRO A 76 31.92 14.13 -4.42
CA PRO A 76 31.76 14.36 -5.85
C PRO A 76 32.78 13.53 -6.64
N PRO A 77 32.41 12.99 -7.81
CA PRO A 77 33.37 12.31 -8.68
C PRO A 77 34.48 13.29 -9.07
N ALA A 78 35.74 12.85 -9.01
CA ALA A 78 36.86 13.62 -9.52
C ALA A 78 36.58 13.95 -10.99
N ARG A 79 36.60 15.24 -11.35
CA ARG A 79 36.43 15.67 -12.75
C ARG A 79 37.49 14.97 -13.59
N LEU A 80 37.05 14.19 -14.59
CA LEU A 80 37.89 13.66 -15.67
C LEU A 80 38.37 14.79 -16.57
#